data_AF-A0A0K0FRA0-F1
#
_entry.id   AF-A0A0K0FRA0-F1
#
_cell.length_a   1.000
_cell.length_b   1.000
_cell.length_c   1.000
_cell.angle_alpha   90.00
_cell.angle_beta   90.00
_cell.angle_gamma   90.00
#
_symmetry.space_group_name_H-M   'P 1'
#
loop_
_entity.id
_entity.type
_entity.pdbx_description
1 polymer ?
#
loop_
_entity_poly.entity_id
_entity_poly.type
_entity_poly.pdbx_seq_one_letter_code
_entity_poly.pdbx_strand_id
1 'polypeptide(L)'
;MVQKKTKVYVVGVGMTPFVKPQSRPEWDYPDMVKEAVIEALTDAKLQYTDIQQAAVSWIYGTTCSGQRALYELGFTGIPIFNVNNACASGSSGVFLCKQILESGNADCVLAVGFEKMAPGSLESMAGNLNDRAQPIENHIGVMSETYGLFPAPITCQMFGNAGKEHMEKYGTKREHFAKIAYKNHLHSVHNPKSQFRKEFTLDQVTNARKIYDFVGLLECSPTSDGSAAIVMCSEKFFDKYPHLKSQAVEIVGMEMGTDEPSVFKENSNIKMIGFDMIEKISKRLYKNTGLTPKDVQVIELHDCFAPNELITYEAIGLCPIGKGGEIVDNNDNTYGGKWVINPSGGLISKGHPIGATGVAQVVELSNQLRGRCGKRQVPNCRVAMQHNIGIGGAGIVALYRLGFGNIQTQKTFNTSSPGTLRTDALFEEIKKRAREEPDTVKKVNASFRINVIGDDGTSKKWTIDLKKFPPFVGINDSKVDCEVTIKDNDLVTLVSGNLTPDQAFMQGKMKIKGNMAKALKLKTVLDPKKLRAKL
;
A
#
# COMPACT_ATOMS: atom_id res chain seq x y z
N MET A 1 -30.73 11.86 -20.58
CA MET A 1 -30.17 11.80 -19.21
C MET A 1 -28.96 10.89 -19.23
N VAL A 2 -27.77 11.36 -18.84
CA VAL A 2 -26.61 10.46 -18.69
C VAL A 2 -26.89 9.60 -17.46
N GLN A 3 -27.13 8.31 -17.66
CA GLN A 3 -27.38 7.39 -16.57
C GLN A 3 -26.14 7.34 -15.67
N LYS A 4 -26.31 7.69 -14.38
CA LYS A 4 -25.22 7.64 -13.40
C LYS A 4 -24.78 6.19 -13.27
N LYS A 5 -23.50 5.89 -13.53
CA LYS A 5 -22.96 4.53 -13.42
C LYS A 5 -23.10 4.01 -11.98
N THR A 6 -23.46 2.74 -11.84
CA THR A 6 -23.53 2.04 -10.56
C THR A 6 -22.17 2.07 -9.88
N LYS A 7 -22.12 2.46 -8.61
CA LYS A 7 -20.88 2.41 -7.83
C LYS A 7 -20.53 0.98 -7.46
N VAL A 8 -19.24 0.70 -7.47
CA VAL A 8 -18.68 -0.63 -7.22
C VAL A 8 -17.75 -0.58 -6.01
N TYR A 9 -17.90 -1.56 -5.13
CA TYR A 9 -17.16 -1.65 -3.89
C TYR A 9 -16.47 -3.00 -3.74
N VAL A 10 -15.24 -3.02 -3.25
CA VAL A 10 -14.58 -4.19 -2.71
C VAL A 10 -14.99 -4.34 -1.25
N VAL A 11 -15.57 -5.49 -0.89
CA VAL A 11 -16.13 -5.74 0.44
C VAL A 11 -15.52 -6.93 1.15
N GLY A 12 -14.76 -7.78 0.46
CA GLY A 12 -13.97 -8.85 1.08
C GLY A 12 -12.69 -9.06 0.31
N VAL A 13 -11.58 -9.31 1.00
CA VAL A 13 -10.29 -9.58 0.36
C VAL A 13 -9.55 -10.69 1.10
N GLY A 14 -8.84 -11.52 0.35
CA GLY A 14 -8.04 -12.62 0.89
C GLY A 14 -6.92 -13.01 -0.06
N MET A 15 -5.80 -13.48 0.48
CA MET A 15 -4.70 -14.00 -0.33
C MET A 15 -3.88 -15.03 0.41
N THR A 16 -3.32 -16.00 -0.29
CA THR A 16 -2.34 -16.92 0.29
C THR A 16 -1.01 -16.20 0.53
N PRO A 17 -0.12 -16.72 1.39
CA PRO A 17 1.29 -16.38 1.26
C PRO A 17 1.76 -16.72 -0.15
N PHE A 18 2.54 -15.83 -0.76
CA PHE A 18 3.25 -16.16 -1.99
C PHE A 18 4.53 -16.90 -1.61
N VAL A 19 4.75 -18.04 -2.23
CA VAL A 19 5.83 -18.95 -1.85
C VAL A 19 6.65 -19.33 -3.07
N LYS A 20 7.89 -19.75 -2.83
CA LYS A 20 8.75 -20.27 -3.89
C LYS A 20 8.08 -21.50 -4.51
N PRO A 21 8.08 -21.64 -5.85
CA PRO A 21 7.57 -22.84 -6.50
C PRO A 21 8.23 -24.10 -5.94
N GLN A 22 7.46 -25.18 -5.86
CA GLN A 22 7.86 -26.48 -5.31
C GLN A 22 8.17 -26.50 -3.80
N SER A 23 7.99 -25.39 -3.08
CA SER A 23 8.15 -25.39 -1.60
C SER A 23 7.00 -26.07 -0.85
N ARG A 24 5.86 -26.29 -1.53
CA ARG A 24 4.67 -26.99 -1.02
C ARG A 24 4.14 -27.93 -2.11
N PRO A 25 4.73 -29.13 -2.30
CA PRO A 25 4.40 -29.99 -3.45
C PRO A 25 2.95 -30.48 -3.46
N GLU A 26 2.38 -30.75 -2.28
CA GLU A 26 0.98 -31.20 -2.11
C GLU A 26 -0.05 -30.06 -2.19
N TRP A 27 0.39 -28.82 -2.45
CA TRP A 27 -0.47 -27.64 -2.51
C TRP A 27 -0.66 -27.24 -3.97
N ASP A 28 -1.87 -27.45 -4.50
CA ASP A 28 -2.17 -27.16 -5.91
C ASP A 28 -3.10 -25.95 -6.06
N TYR A 29 -3.28 -25.44 -7.28
CA TYR A 29 -4.06 -24.24 -7.56
C TYR A 29 -5.50 -24.28 -7.02
N PRO A 30 -6.23 -25.42 -6.96
CA PRO A 30 -7.53 -25.46 -6.31
C PRO A 30 -7.45 -25.20 -4.80
N ASP A 31 -6.41 -25.70 -4.12
CA ASP A 31 -6.19 -25.45 -2.69
C ASP A 31 -5.83 -23.99 -2.42
N MET A 32 -4.96 -23.42 -3.27
CA MET A 32 -4.58 -22.01 -3.20
C MET A 32 -5.81 -21.10 -3.35
N VAL A 33 -6.65 -21.37 -4.34
CA VAL A 33 -7.88 -20.63 -4.60
C VAL A 33 -8.88 -20.80 -3.46
N LYS A 34 -9.06 -22.01 -2.96
CA LYS A 34 -9.93 -22.28 -1.80
C LYS A 34 -9.52 -21.46 -0.59
N GLU A 35 -8.24 -21.43 -0.24
CA GLU A 35 -7.71 -20.63 0.89
C GLU A 35 -7.99 -19.13 0.68
N ALA A 36 -7.63 -18.58 -0.48
CA ALA A 36 -7.81 -17.15 -0.76
C ALA A 36 -9.29 -16.73 -0.77
N VAL A 37 -10.17 -17.54 -1.37
CA VAL A 37 -11.60 -17.24 -1.45
C VAL A 37 -12.28 -17.40 -0.09
N ILE A 38 -11.93 -18.42 0.71
CA ILE A 38 -12.43 -18.54 2.09
C ILE A 38 -12.01 -17.32 2.91
N GLU A 39 -10.76 -16.86 2.80
CA GLU A 39 -10.29 -15.66 3.50
C GLU A 39 -11.11 -14.43 3.07
N ALA A 40 -11.37 -14.25 1.77
CA ALA A 40 -12.16 -13.13 1.24
C ALA A 40 -13.65 -13.17 1.65
N LEU A 41 -14.29 -14.35 1.59
CA LEU A 41 -15.67 -14.57 2.02
C LEU A 41 -15.84 -14.37 3.52
N THR A 42 -14.87 -14.87 4.31
CA THR A 42 -14.85 -14.69 5.77
C THR A 42 -14.70 -13.21 6.13
N ASP A 43 -13.81 -12.49 5.44
CA ASP A 43 -13.64 -11.05 5.61
C ASP A 43 -14.94 -10.29 5.32
N ALA A 44 -15.69 -10.69 4.30
CA ALA A 44 -16.99 -10.12 3.97
C ALA A 44 -18.15 -10.66 4.83
N LYS A 45 -17.95 -11.73 5.62
CA LYS A 45 -19.04 -12.47 6.29
C LYS A 45 -20.15 -12.92 5.33
N LEU A 46 -19.75 -13.37 4.14
CA LEU A 46 -20.64 -13.89 3.10
C LEU A 46 -20.37 -15.38 2.88
N GLN A 47 -21.34 -16.05 2.25
CA GLN A 47 -21.21 -17.43 1.80
C GLN A 47 -20.91 -17.47 0.29
N TYR A 48 -20.35 -18.57 -0.19
CA TYR A 48 -20.11 -18.74 -1.62
C TYR A 48 -21.42 -18.69 -2.45
N THR A 49 -22.55 -19.08 -1.85
CA THR A 49 -23.90 -18.98 -2.45
C THR A 49 -24.40 -17.55 -2.61
N ASP A 50 -23.74 -16.55 -2.01
CA ASP A 50 -24.06 -15.13 -2.23
C ASP A 50 -23.41 -14.57 -3.50
N ILE A 51 -22.39 -15.26 -4.04
CA ILE A 51 -21.71 -14.87 -5.28
C ILE A 51 -22.60 -15.21 -6.48
N GLN A 52 -22.78 -14.27 -7.38
CA GLN A 52 -23.64 -14.45 -8.57
C GLN A 52 -22.86 -14.69 -9.85
N GLN A 53 -21.61 -14.21 -9.94
CA GLN A 53 -20.68 -14.47 -11.06
C GLN A 53 -19.23 -14.39 -10.58
N ALA A 54 -18.31 -15.06 -11.29
CA ALA A 54 -16.89 -14.99 -11.01
C ALA A 54 -16.03 -14.75 -12.26
N ALA A 55 -14.93 -14.00 -12.09
CA ALA A 55 -13.83 -13.92 -13.05
C ALA A 55 -12.57 -14.53 -12.41
N VAL A 56 -11.97 -15.50 -13.08
CA VAL A 56 -10.83 -16.26 -12.57
C VAL A 56 -9.65 -16.12 -13.54
N SER A 57 -8.55 -15.60 -13.02
CA SER A 57 -7.38 -15.20 -13.79
C SER A 57 -6.18 -16.10 -13.54
N TRP A 58 -5.59 -16.64 -14.62
CA TRP A 58 -4.44 -17.55 -14.58
C TRP A 58 -3.74 -17.57 -15.94
N ILE A 59 -2.44 -17.91 -15.99
CA ILE A 59 -1.68 -18.08 -17.24
C ILE A 59 -1.37 -19.55 -17.50
N TYR A 60 -0.84 -20.26 -16.51
CA TYR A 60 -0.40 -21.64 -16.66
C TYR A 60 -1.46 -22.60 -16.09
N GLY A 61 -2.22 -23.18 -17.01
CA GLY A 61 -3.29 -24.11 -16.72
C GLY A 61 -3.91 -24.63 -18.01
N THR A 62 -4.77 -25.62 -17.91
CA THR A 62 -5.55 -26.10 -19.06
C THR A 62 -6.88 -25.36 -19.15
N THR A 63 -7.58 -25.50 -20.27
CA THR A 63 -8.93 -24.94 -20.43
C THR A 63 -9.82 -25.25 -19.21
N CYS A 64 -10.63 -24.27 -18.80
CA CYS A 64 -11.52 -24.35 -17.64
C CYS A 64 -10.85 -24.55 -16.26
N SER A 65 -9.56 -24.22 -16.10
CA SER A 65 -8.89 -24.27 -14.79
C SER A 65 -9.56 -23.39 -13.74
N GLY A 66 -10.20 -22.29 -14.13
CA GLY A 66 -10.94 -21.41 -13.21
C GLY A 66 -12.17 -22.07 -12.58
N GLN A 67 -12.93 -22.84 -13.36
CA GLN A 67 -14.03 -23.65 -12.82
C GLN A 67 -13.49 -24.70 -11.86
N ARG A 68 -12.46 -25.45 -12.29
CA ARG A 68 -11.83 -26.47 -11.46
C ARG A 68 -11.32 -25.89 -10.13
N ALA A 69 -10.77 -24.68 -10.15
CA ALA A 69 -10.27 -24.02 -8.95
C ALA A 69 -11.39 -23.63 -7.97
N LEU A 70 -12.55 -23.20 -8.45
CA LEU A 70 -13.68 -22.79 -7.60
C LEU A 70 -14.55 -23.96 -7.12
N TYR A 71 -14.54 -25.12 -7.79
CA TYR A 71 -15.38 -26.26 -7.41
C TYR A 71 -15.08 -26.85 -6.02
N GLU A 72 -13.91 -26.57 -5.44
CA GLU A 72 -13.59 -26.93 -4.04
C GLU A 72 -14.41 -26.14 -2.99
N LEU A 73 -15.08 -25.06 -3.41
CA LEU A 73 -15.95 -24.23 -2.56
C LEU A 73 -17.43 -24.64 -2.68
N GLY A 74 -17.82 -25.22 -3.81
CA GLY A 74 -19.18 -25.70 -4.08
C GLY A 74 -19.63 -25.55 -5.53
N PHE A 75 -20.73 -26.22 -5.87
CA PHE A 75 -21.33 -26.21 -7.21
C PHE A 75 -22.61 -25.36 -7.22
N THR A 76 -22.47 -24.05 -7.42
CA THR A 76 -23.62 -23.10 -7.42
C THR A 76 -24.22 -22.85 -8.81
N GLY A 77 -23.55 -23.32 -9.88
CA GLY A 77 -23.99 -23.10 -11.26
C GLY A 77 -23.81 -21.67 -11.78
N ILE A 78 -23.10 -20.82 -11.06
CA ILE A 78 -22.87 -19.42 -11.48
C ILE A 78 -21.97 -19.33 -12.73
N PRO A 79 -22.11 -18.28 -13.54
CA PRO A 79 -21.15 -17.97 -14.60
C PRO A 79 -19.73 -17.78 -14.04
N ILE A 80 -18.76 -18.47 -14.67
CA ILE A 80 -17.33 -18.36 -14.36
C ILE A 80 -16.57 -18.04 -15.64
N PHE A 81 -15.93 -16.88 -15.69
CA PHE A 81 -15.06 -16.47 -16.79
C PHE A 81 -13.61 -16.82 -16.49
N ASN A 82 -12.90 -17.39 -17.46
CA ASN A 82 -11.45 -17.57 -17.38
C ASN A 82 -10.80 -16.40 -18.14
N VAL A 83 -9.92 -15.65 -17.49
CA VAL A 83 -9.37 -14.40 -18.04
C VAL A 83 -7.84 -14.42 -18.01
N ASN A 84 -7.20 -14.10 -19.13
CA ASN A 84 -5.75 -13.93 -19.20
C ASN A 84 -5.39 -12.69 -20.04
N ASN A 85 -4.34 -11.99 -19.62
CA ASN A 85 -3.72 -10.82 -20.24
C ASN A 85 -2.28 -10.67 -19.72
N ALA A 86 -1.48 -11.75 -19.83
CA ALA A 86 -0.13 -11.83 -19.25
C ALA A 86 -0.12 -11.40 -17.77
N CYS A 87 0.85 -10.58 -17.35
CA CYS A 87 0.98 -10.12 -15.96
C CYS A 87 -0.15 -9.20 -15.47
N ALA A 88 -1.02 -8.73 -16.38
CA ALA A 88 -2.23 -7.96 -16.08
C ALA A 88 -3.49 -8.81 -15.89
N SER A 89 -3.38 -10.15 -15.89
CA SER A 89 -4.53 -11.07 -15.83
C SER A 89 -5.41 -10.84 -14.59
N GLY A 90 -4.82 -10.71 -13.41
CA GLY A 90 -5.55 -10.49 -12.17
C GLY A 90 -6.41 -9.22 -12.22
N SER A 91 -5.82 -8.10 -12.65
CA SER A 91 -6.53 -6.83 -12.78
C SER A 91 -7.53 -6.81 -13.93
N SER A 92 -7.32 -7.61 -14.98
CA SER A 92 -8.31 -7.82 -16.04
C SER A 92 -9.56 -8.53 -15.50
N GLY A 93 -9.40 -9.50 -14.60
CA GLY A 93 -10.51 -10.14 -13.90
C GLY A 93 -11.29 -9.16 -13.02
N VAL A 94 -10.57 -8.31 -12.25
CA VAL A 94 -11.18 -7.23 -11.46
C VAL A 94 -11.93 -6.23 -12.35
N PHE A 95 -11.35 -5.85 -13.50
CA PHE A 95 -11.97 -4.95 -14.47
C PHE A 95 -13.28 -5.54 -15.04
N LEU A 96 -13.27 -6.83 -15.40
CA LEU A 96 -14.46 -7.53 -15.86
C LEU A 96 -15.55 -7.58 -14.79
N CYS A 97 -15.20 -7.95 -13.55
CA CYS A 97 -16.14 -7.91 -12.42
C CYS A 97 -16.74 -6.53 -12.19
N LYS A 98 -15.94 -5.46 -12.32
CA LYS A 98 -16.44 -4.09 -12.26
C LYS A 98 -17.45 -3.81 -13.37
N GLN A 99 -17.18 -4.21 -14.62
CA GLN A 99 -18.13 -4.05 -15.73
C GLN A 99 -19.44 -4.81 -15.51
N ILE A 100 -19.37 -6.04 -14.98
CA ILE A 100 -20.56 -6.86 -14.66
C ILE A 100 -21.46 -6.16 -13.62
N LEU A 101 -20.87 -5.56 -12.59
CA LEU A 101 -21.61 -4.79 -11.57
C LEU A 101 -22.13 -3.46 -12.12
N GLU A 102 -21.35 -2.77 -12.96
CA GLU A 102 -21.76 -1.51 -13.58
C GLU A 102 -22.92 -1.69 -14.56
N SER A 103 -22.97 -2.81 -15.28
CA SER A 103 -24.07 -3.13 -16.20
C SER A 103 -25.33 -3.61 -15.48
N GLY A 104 -25.24 -3.98 -14.20
CA GLY A 104 -26.34 -4.54 -13.43
C GLY A 104 -26.62 -6.01 -13.71
N ASN A 105 -25.67 -6.74 -14.33
CA ASN A 105 -25.81 -8.18 -14.60
C ASN A 105 -25.62 -9.03 -13.33
N ALA A 106 -25.06 -8.45 -12.27
CA ALA A 106 -24.96 -8.99 -10.92
C ALA A 106 -24.83 -7.84 -9.90
N ASP A 107 -25.07 -8.15 -8.63
CA ASP A 107 -24.88 -7.27 -7.48
C ASP A 107 -23.76 -7.76 -6.54
N CYS A 108 -23.34 -9.02 -6.62
CA CYS A 108 -22.19 -9.56 -5.90
C CYS A 108 -21.39 -10.54 -6.78
N VAL A 109 -20.10 -10.27 -6.96
CA VAL A 109 -19.21 -11.03 -7.83
C VAL A 109 -17.87 -11.32 -7.15
N LEU A 110 -17.18 -12.32 -7.66
CA LEU A 110 -15.88 -12.77 -7.16
C LEU A 110 -14.80 -12.60 -8.24
N ALA A 111 -13.74 -11.85 -7.95
CA ALA A 111 -12.54 -11.84 -8.78
C ALA A 111 -11.44 -12.67 -8.09
N VAL A 112 -10.89 -13.65 -8.79
CA VAL A 112 -9.84 -14.54 -8.29
C VAL A 112 -8.68 -14.54 -9.25
N GLY A 113 -7.46 -14.56 -8.72
CA GLY A 113 -6.26 -14.81 -9.49
C GLY A 113 -5.43 -15.89 -8.82
N PHE A 114 -4.81 -16.76 -9.60
CA PHE A 114 -3.87 -17.76 -9.08
C PHE A 114 -2.75 -18.02 -10.09
N GLU A 115 -1.65 -18.58 -9.59
CA GLU A 115 -0.64 -19.20 -10.43
C GLU A 115 0.06 -20.33 -9.67
N LYS A 116 0.32 -21.44 -10.37
CA LYS A 116 1.27 -22.48 -9.95
C LYS A 116 2.39 -22.51 -10.99
N MET A 117 3.56 -22.05 -10.58
CA MET A 117 4.71 -21.79 -11.44
C MET A 117 5.80 -22.86 -11.24
N ALA A 118 6.89 -22.70 -11.97
CA ALA A 118 8.13 -23.44 -11.80
C ALA A 118 9.27 -22.50 -11.37
N PRO A 119 10.33 -23.01 -10.72
CA PRO A 119 11.56 -22.25 -10.53
C PRO A 119 12.22 -21.94 -11.88
N GLY A 120 12.63 -20.70 -12.11
CA GLY A 120 13.31 -20.31 -13.36
C GLY A 120 12.67 -19.11 -14.03
N SER A 121 12.95 -18.91 -15.32
CA SER A 121 12.38 -17.82 -16.10
C SER A 121 11.02 -18.19 -16.71
N LEU A 122 10.23 -17.20 -17.12
CA LEU A 122 8.88 -17.43 -17.66
C LEU A 122 8.89 -18.25 -18.95
N GLU A 123 9.92 -18.08 -19.77
CA GLU A 123 10.08 -18.77 -21.05
C GLU A 123 10.23 -20.29 -20.83
N SER A 124 10.81 -20.71 -19.69
CA SER A 124 10.91 -22.13 -19.35
C SER A 124 9.55 -22.81 -19.09
N MET A 125 8.49 -22.02 -18.89
CA MET A 125 7.12 -22.49 -18.62
C MET A 125 6.17 -22.29 -19.82
N ALA A 126 6.62 -21.65 -20.90
CA ALA A 126 5.75 -21.31 -22.04
C ALA A 126 5.29 -22.53 -22.89
N GLY A 127 5.76 -23.74 -22.58
CA GLY A 127 5.48 -24.95 -23.37
C GLY A 127 6.12 -24.89 -24.76
N ASN A 128 5.96 -25.96 -25.54
CA ASN A 128 6.42 -25.98 -26.93
C ASN A 128 5.31 -25.42 -27.84
N LEU A 129 5.39 -24.12 -28.17
CA LEU A 129 4.40 -23.40 -28.97
C LEU A 129 4.97 -22.87 -30.29
N ASN A 130 5.94 -23.58 -30.89
CA ASN A 130 6.60 -23.15 -32.12
C ASN A 130 5.74 -23.31 -33.40
N ASP A 131 4.50 -23.77 -33.28
CA ASP A 131 3.58 -24.06 -34.39
C ASP A 131 2.56 -22.92 -34.64
N ARG A 132 2.73 -21.76 -33.99
CA ARG A 132 1.83 -20.60 -34.07
C ARG A 132 2.56 -19.27 -33.81
N ALA A 133 1.93 -18.17 -34.20
CA ALA A 133 2.44 -16.82 -33.93
C ALA A 133 2.60 -16.57 -32.43
N GLN A 134 3.69 -15.90 -32.05
CA GLN A 134 3.99 -15.62 -30.64
C GLN A 134 3.46 -14.23 -30.26
N PRO A 135 2.65 -14.08 -29.20
CA PRO A 135 2.00 -12.80 -28.88
C PRO A 135 2.95 -11.62 -28.62
N ILE A 136 4.21 -11.91 -28.31
CA ILE A 136 5.25 -10.92 -28.02
C ILE A 136 6.31 -10.81 -29.14
N GLU A 137 6.10 -11.44 -30.30
CA GLU A 137 7.09 -11.47 -31.39
C GLU A 137 7.50 -10.07 -31.84
N ASN A 138 6.54 -9.16 -32.01
CA ASN A 138 6.81 -7.78 -32.43
C ASN A 138 7.50 -6.97 -31.32
N HIS A 139 7.16 -7.22 -30.04
CA HIS A 139 7.85 -6.60 -28.90
C HIS A 139 9.31 -7.05 -28.83
N ILE A 140 9.59 -8.33 -29.10
CA ILE A 140 10.95 -8.85 -29.22
C ILE A 140 11.66 -8.22 -30.42
N GLY A 141 10.96 -7.99 -31.53
CA GLY A 141 11.49 -7.27 -32.69
C GLY A 141 12.08 -5.90 -32.33
N VAL A 142 11.32 -5.08 -31.60
CA VAL A 142 11.79 -3.76 -31.12
C VAL A 142 13.07 -3.89 -30.30
N MET A 143 13.12 -4.86 -29.38
CA MET A 143 14.30 -5.10 -28.56
C MET A 143 15.51 -5.53 -29.40
N SER A 144 15.30 -6.43 -30.37
CA SER A 144 16.33 -6.93 -31.27
C SER A 144 16.89 -5.84 -32.19
N GLU A 145 16.06 -4.94 -32.69
CA GLU A 145 16.48 -3.84 -33.59
C GLU A 145 17.19 -2.70 -32.87
N THR A 146 16.98 -2.55 -31.56
CA THR A 146 17.53 -1.44 -30.76
C THR A 146 18.78 -1.83 -29.98
N TYR A 147 18.69 -2.81 -29.08
CA TYR A 147 19.80 -3.23 -28.21
C TYR A 147 20.31 -4.64 -28.54
N GLY A 148 19.63 -5.38 -29.42
CA GLY A 148 19.96 -6.76 -29.78
C GLY A 148 19.34 -7.78 -28.82
N LEU A 149 19.54 -9.07 -29.15
CA LEU A 149 19.04 -10.21 -28.39
C LEU A 149 20.20 -11.02 -27.82
N PHE A 150 20.17 -11.28 -26.51
CA PHE A 150 21.24 -11.98 -25.78
C PHE A 150 20.73 -13.27 -25.12
N PRO A 151 21.63 -14.19 -24.73
CA PRO A 151 21.26 -15.42 -24.01
C PRO A 151 20.92 -15.14 -22.53
N ALA A 152 19.85 -14.38 -22.30
CA ALA A 152 19.29 -14.04 -20.99
C ALA A 152 17.75 -14.11 -21.03
N PRO A 153 17.03 -14.17 -19.89
CA PRO A 153 15.57 -14.16 -19.88
C PRO A 153 14.99 -12.97 -20.67
N ILE A 154 14.06 -13.22 -21.59
CA ILE A 154 13.53 -12.21 -22.54
C ILE A 154 12.92 -11.04 -21.78
N THR A 155 12.06 -11.34 -20.80
CA THR A 155 11.43 -10.29 -19.98
C THR A 155 12.46 -9.43 -19.24
N CYS A 156 13.53 -10.02 -18.71
CA CYS A 156 14.61 -9.26 -18.07
C CYS A 156 15.33 -8.35 -19.07
N GLN A 157 15.49 -8.79 -20.32
CA GLN A 157 16.07 -7.96 -21.38
C GLN A 157 15.17 -6.78 -21.74
N MET A 158 13.86 -7.00 -21.87
CA MET A 158 12.89 -5.95 -22.21
C MET A 158 12.92 -4.79 -21.20
N PHE A 159 12.80 -5.10 -19.91
CA PHE A 159 12.81 -4.08 -18.86
C PHE A 159 14.22 -3.53 -18.58
N GLY A 160 15.26 -4.35 -18.74
CA GLY A 160 16.66 -3.90 -18.65
C GLY A 160 17.01 -2.87 -19.72
N ASN A 161 16.62 -3.14 -20.97
CA ASN A 161 16.83 -2.22 -22.11
C ASN A 161 16.02 -0.94 -21.97
N ALA A 162 14.79 -1.01 -21.45
CA ALA A 162 14.02 0.20 -21.14
C ALA A 162 14.72 1.06 -20.06
N GLY A 163 15.28 0.42 -19.02
CA GLY A 163 16.09 1.12 -18.02
C GLY A 163 17.37 1.72 -18.61
N LYS A 164 18.04 1.00 -19.51
CA LYS A 164 19.22 1.48 -20.24
C LYS A 164 18.92 2.70 -21.10
N GLU A 165 17.85 2.64 -21.88
CA GLU A 165 17.36 3.77 -22.66
C GLU A 165 17.06 4.98 -21.77
N HIS A 166 16.50 4.76 -20.57
CA HIS A 166 16.22 5.84 -19.62
C HIS A 166 17.52 6.47 -19.08
N MET A 167 18.54 5.66 -18.77
CA MET A 167 19.87 6.16 -18.41
C MET A 167 20.50 6.98 -19.54
N GLU A 168 20.45 6.48 -20.77
CA GLU A 168 21.01 7.13 -21.96
C GLU A 168 20.31 8.46 -22.28
N LYS A 169 18.97 8.52 -22.16
CA LYS A 169 18.18 9.72 -22.49
C LYS A 169 18.16 10.77 -21.38
N TYR A 170 18.10 10.35 -20.11
CA TYR A 170 17.77 11.24 -19.00
C TYR A 170 18.84 11.29 -17.89
N GLY A 171 19.91 10.51 -18.00
CA GLY A 171 21.00 10.51 -17.02
C GLY A 171 20.66 9.83 -15.70
N THR A 172 19.60 9.01 -15.67
CA THR A 172 19.29 8.13 -14.53
C THR A 172 20.50 7.26 -14.21
N LYS A 173 20.73 7.02 -12.92
CA LYS A 173 21.89 6.27 -12.45
C LYS A 173 21.51 4.84 -12.14
N ARG A 174 22.46 3.92 -12.36
CA ARG A 174 22.36 2.52 -11.93
C ARG A 174 21.94 2.37 -10.45
N GLU A 175 22.42 3.26 -9.59
CA GLU A 175 22.11 3.28 -8.16
C GLU A 175 20.61 3.51 -7.89
N HIS A 176 19.90 4.25 -8.74
CA HIS A 176 18.46 4.48 -8.57
C HIS A 176 17.67 3.17 -8.64
N PHE A 177 18.03 2.26 -9.55
CA PHE A 177 17.39 0.94 -9.65
C PHE A 177 17.70 0.06 -8.44
N ALA A 178 18.94 0.07 -7.92
CA ALA A 178 19.30 -0.67 -6.71
C ALA A 178 18.51 -0.15 -5.49
N LYS A 179 18.39 1.17 -5.34
CA LYS A 179 17.63 1.80 -4.25
C LYS A 179 16.15 1.42 -4.28
N ILE A 180 15.54 1.33 -5.47
CA ILE A 180 14.16 0.86 -5.63
C ILE A 180 14.00 -0.57 -5.12
N ALA A 181 14.87 -1.48 -5.57
CA ALA A 181 14.83 -2.87 -5.12
C ALA A 181 15.07 -2.98 -3.60
N TYR A 182 16.07 -2.27 -3.08
CA TYR A 182 16.33 -2.19 -1.63
C TYR A 182 15.10 -1.75 -0.84
N LYS A 183 14.42 -0.68 -1.29
CA LYS A 183 13.18 -0.19 -0.67
C LYS A 183 12.07 -1.25 -0.67
N ASN A 184 11.88 -1.97 -1.79
CA ASN A 184 10.90 -3.05 -1.86
C ASN A 184 11.22 -4.19 -0.89
N HIS A 185 12.49 -4.61 -0.80
CA HIS A 185 12.93 -5.62 0.18
C HIS A 185 12.70 -5.15 1.61
N LEU A 186 12.99 -3.89 1.92
CA LEU A 186 12.77 -3.30 3.24
C LEU A 186 11.28 -3.31 3.63
N HIS A 187 10.39 -2.94 2.72
CA HIS A 187 8.93 -2.97 2.94
C HIS A 187 8.42 -4.40 3.20
N SER A 188 9.03 -5.39 2.57
CA SER A 188 8.62 -6.81 2.63
C SER A 188 8.79 -7.46 4.00
N VAL A 189 9.74 -6.97 4.83
CA VAL A 189 10.11 -7.57 6.13
C VAL A 189 8.89 -7.72 7.05
N HIS A 190 7.94 -6.79 6.95
CA HIS A 190 6.73 -6.76 7.76
C HIS A 190 5.49 -7.32 7.05
N ASN A 191 5.64 -7.89 5.86
CA ASN A 191 4.56 -8.55 5.15
C ASN A 191 4.59 -10.08 5.39
N PRO A 192 3.66 -10.65 6.18
CA PRO A 192 3.64 -12.08 6.44
C PRO A 192 3.28 -12.93 5.20
N LYS A 193 2.72 -12.32 4.15
CA LYS A 193 2.33 -13.00 2.91
C LYS A 193 3.42 -12.89 1.81
N SER A 194 4.56 -12.27 2.11
CA SER A 194 5.68 -12.08 1.16
C SER A 194 6.60 -13.30 1.09
N GLN A 195 7.02 -13.70 -0.11
CA GLN A 195 7.99 -14.79 -0.30
C GLN A 195 9.32 -14.47 0.37
N PHE A 196 9.83 -13.25 0.15
CA PHE A 196 11.02 -12.75 0.83
C PHE A 196 10.62 -11.80 1.96
N ARG A 197 11.14 -12.06 3.15
CA ARG A 197 10.97 -11.21 4.35
C ARG A 197 12.30 -10.88 5.00
N LYS A 198 13.39 -11.17 4.29
CA LYS A 198 14.76 -10.92 4.71
C LYS A 198 15.10 -9.48 4.37
N GLU A 199 15.71 -8.78 5.32
CA GLU A 199 16.32 -7.48 5.08
C GLU A 199 17.63 -7.66 4.31
N PHE A 200 17.80 -6.89 3.23
CA PHE A 200 19.03 -6.82 2.45
C PHE A 200 19.63 -5.43 2.62
N THR A 201 20.95 -5.32 2.68
CA THR A 201 21.62 -4.01 2.59
C THR A 201 21.61 -3.51 1.15
N LEU A 202 21.70 -2.19 0.94
CA LEU A 202 21.83 -1.62 -0.41
C LEU A 202 23.06 -2.19 -1.16
N ASP A 203 24.15 -2.44 -0.43
CA ASP A 203 25.37 -3.06 -0.96
C ASP A 203 25.13 -4.48 -1.46
N GLN A 204 24.33 -5.28 -0.74
CA GLN A 204 23.94 -6.63 -1.16
C GLN A 204 23.07 -6.60 -2.42
N VAL A 205 22.16 -5.64 -2.53
CA VAL A 205 21.32 -5.45 -3.72
C VAL A 205 22.16 -5.03 -4.93
N THR A 206 23.05 -4.07 -4.75
CA THR A 206 23.90 -3.51 -5.80
C THR A 206 24.88 -4.55 -6.36
N ASN A 207 25.44 -5.39 -5.48
CA ASN A 207 26.42 -6.42 -5.85
C ASN A 207 25.79 -7.81 -6.07
N ALA A 208 24.46 -7.90 -6.15
CA ALA A 208 23.78 -9.16 -6.42
C ALA A 208 24.18 -9.73 -7.79
N ARG A 209 24.08 -11.06 -7.94
CA ARG A 209 24.38 -11.75 -9.21
C ARG A 209 23.67 -11.07 -10.38
N LYS A 210 24.43 -10.64 -11.38
CA LYS A 210 23.92 -10.06 -12.62
C LYS A 210 23.08 -11.07 -13.41
N ILE A 211 21.92 -10.64 -13.90
CA ILE A 211 21.05 -11.43 -14.79
C ILE A 211 21.18 -10.95 -16.23
N TYR A 212 21.16 -9.63 -16.45
CA TYR A 212 21.30 -9.02 -17.78
C TYR A 212 21.85 -7.60 -17.67
N ASP A 213 22.87 -7.26 -18.46
CA ASP A 213 23.55 -5.94 -18.50
C ASP A 213 23.88 -5.41 -17.09
N PHE A 214 23.05 -4.52 -16.55
CA PHE A 214 23.20 -3.94 -15.22
C PHE A 214 22.21 -4.51 -14.18
N VAL A 215 21.18 -5.23 -14.62
CA VAL A 215 20.09 -5.73 -13.77
C VAL A 215 20.59 -6.90 -12.91
N GLY A 216 20.51 -6.72 -11.60
CA GLY A 216 20.89 -7.71 -10.60
C GLY A 216 19.73 -8.61 -10.18
N LEU A 217 20.04 -9.81 -9.66
CA LEU A 217 19.03 -10.80 -9.24
C LEU A 217 18.03 -10.24 -8.22
N LEU A 218 18.48 -9.39 -7.29
CA LEU A 218 17.61 -8.79 -6.27
C LEU A 218 16.74 -7.63 -6.79
N GLU A 219 16.89 -7.27 -8.07
CA GLU A 219 16.08 -6.27 -8.77
C GLU A 219 15.03 -6.92 -9.68
N CYS A 220 14.97 -8.26 -9.70
CA CYS A 220 14.00 -9.06 -10.43
C CYS A 220 13.00 -9.67 -9.45
N SER A 221 11.72 -9.69 -9.83
CA SER A 221 10.71 -10.48 -9.11
C SER A 221 11.00 -11.99 -9.21
N PRO A 222 10.79 -12.77 -8.12
CA PRO A 222 10.89 -14.23 -8.19
C PRO A 222 9.61 -14.83 -8.76
N THR A 223 9.73 -16.00 -9.42
CA THR A 223 8.55 -16.83 -9.68
C THR A 223 7.96 -17.30 -8.36
N SER A 224 6.63 -17.40 -8.29
CA SER A 224 5.92 -17.63 -7.05
C SER A 224 4.62 -18.39 -7.29
N ASP A 225 4.30 -19.30 -6.37
CA ASP A 225 2.98 -19.92 -6.29
C ASP A 225 2.10 -19.13 -5.34
N GLY A 226 0.81 -19.00 -5.66
CA GLY A 226 -0.16 -18.41 -4.76
C GLY A 226 -1.45 -17.95 -5.44
N SER A 227 -2.40 -17.53 -4.61
CA SER A 227 -3.70 -17.00 -5.05
C SER A 227 -4.13 -15.78 -4.24
N ALA A 228 -4.96 -14.94 -4.86
CA ALA A 228 -5.66 -13.85 -4.22
C ALA A 228 -7.10 -13.78 -4.74
N ALA A 229 -8.02 -13.37 -3.87
CA ALA A 229 -9.43 -13.25 -4.18
C ALA A 229 -10.02 -11.98 -3.55
N ILE A 230 -10.96 -11.35 -4.26
CA ILE A 230 -11.75 -10.24 -3.74
C ILE A 230 -13.22 -10.42 -4.06
N VAL A 231 -14.07 -10.09 -3.08
CA VAL A 231 -15.53 -10.00 -3.26
C VAL A 231 -15.87 -8.54 -3.55
N MET A 232 -16.60 -8.34 -4.65
CA MET A 232 -17.04 -7.03 -5.10
C MET A 232 -18.56 -6.97 -5.15
N CYS A 233 -19.15 -5.82 -4.83
CA CYS A 233 -20.59 -5.64 -4.88
C CYS A 233 -21.01 -4.27 -5.43
N SER A 234 -22.26 -4.22 -5.89
CA SER A 234 -22.93 -2.98 -6.26
C SER A 234 -23.39 -2.21 -5.00
N GLU A 235 -23.74 -0.94 -5.16
CA GLU A 235 -24.34 -0.15 -4.07
C GLU A 235 -25.66 -0.75 -3.56
N LYS A 236 -26.46 -1.38 -4.43
CA LYS A 236 -27.75 -1.99 -4.08
C LYS A 236 -27.60 -3.22 -3.19
N PHE A 237 -26.46 -3.91 -3.28
CA PHE A 237 -26.21 -5.10 -2.47
C PHE A 237 -26.23 -4.80 -0.96
N PHE A 238 -25.97 -3.54 -0.57
CA PHE A 238 -26.05 -3.12 0.82
C PHE A 238 -27.47 -3.06 1.40
N ASP A 239 -28.51 -3.06 0.56
CA ASP A 239 -29.89 -3.13 1.06
C ASP A 239 -30.16 -4.49 1.71
N LYS A 240 -29.56 -5.56 1.17
CA LYS A 240 -29.60 -6.91 1.73
C LYS A 240 -28.51 -7.14 2.79
N TYR A 241 -27.33 -6.56 2.62
CA TYR A 241 -26.18 -6.75 3.52
C TYR A 241 -25.60 -5.41 4.03
N PRO A 242 -26.34 -4.67 4.88
CA PRO A 242 -25.95 -3.31 5.30
C PRO A 242 -24.65 -3.25 6.11
N HIS A 243 -24.27 -4.34 6.77
CA HIS A 243 -23.06 -4.42 7.58
C HIS A 243 -21.77 -4.22 6.76
N LEU A 244 -21.80 -4.53 5.45
CA LEU A 244 -20.66 -4.40 4.54
C LEU A 244 -20.25 -2.94 4.30
N LYS A 245 -21.15 -1.97 4.49
CA LYS A 245 -20.86 -0.53 4.26
C LYS A 245 -19.63 -0.06 5.04
N SER A 246 -19.44 -0.55 6.26
CA SER A 246 -18.34 -0.16 7.15
C SER A 246 -16.93 -0.52 6.65
N GLN A 247 -16.83 -1.49 5.73
CA GLN A 247 -15.56 -1.98 5.19
C GLN A 247 -15.43 -1.79 3.67
N ALA A 248 -16.47 -1.26 3.03
CA ALA A 248 -16.54 -1.12 1.59
C ALA A 248 -15.48 -0.13 1.08
N VAL A 249 -14.63 -0.60 0.17
CA VAL A 249 -13.65 0.21 -0.55
C VAL A 249 -14.21 0.49 -1.95
N GLU A 250 -14.57 1.73 -2.24
CA GLU A 250 -15.04 2.18 -3.55
C GLU A 250 -13.92 2.11 -4.58
N ILE A 251 -14.19 1.50 -5.74
CA ILE A 251 -13.37 1.66 -6.94
C ILE A 251 -13.79 2.98 -7.60
N VAL A 252 -13.10 4.06 -7.27
CA VAL A 252 -13.44 5.43 -7.72
C VAL A 252 -13.37 5.54 -9.24
N GLY A 253 -12.36 4.90 -9.82
CA GLY A 253 -12.18 4.77 -11.26
C GLY A 253 -11.20 3.66 -11.56
N MET A 254 -11.35 3.04 -12.72
CA MET A 254 -10.47 1.99 -13.20
C MET A 254 -10.44 2.03 -14.72
N GLU A 255 -9.24 2.06 -15.27
CA GLU A 255 -9.01 2.22 -16.70
C GLU A 255 -8.13 1.09 -17.20
N MET A 256 -8.53 0.47 -18.31
CA MET A 256 -7.74 -0.51 -19.05
C MET A 256 -7.36 0.04 -20.42
N GLY A 257 -6.14 -0.23 -20.86
CA GLY A 257 -5.62 0.12 -22.17
C GLY A 257 -4.82 -1.03 -22.75
N THR A 258 -4.57 -0.95 -24.05
CA THR A 258 -3.70 -1.87 -24.80
C THR A 258 -2.68 -1.05 -25.60
N ASP A 259 -1.75 -1.74 -26.25
CA ASP A 259 -0.67 -1.13 -27.03
C ASP A 259 -1.16 -0.09 -28.06
N GLU A 260 -0.37 0.97 -28.21
CA GLU A 260 -0.53 2.01 -29.23
C GLU A 260 0.56 1.86 -30.31
N PRO A 261 0.42 2.47 -31.50
CA PRO A 261 1.42 2.34 -32.56
C PRO A 261 2.85 2.72 -32.15
N SER A 262 3.03 3.59 -31.13
CA SER A 262 4.35 3.99 -30.62
C SER A 262 5.18 2.81 -30.10
N VAL A 263 4.52 1.75 -29.61
CA VAL A 263 5.15 0.52 -29.11
C VAL A 263 6.06 -0.11 -30.17
N PHE A 264 5.65 -0.08 -31.45
CA PHE A 264 6.38 -0.75 -32.55
C PHE A 264 7.01 0.21 -33.56
N LYS A 265 6.70 1.51 -33.53
CA LYS A 265 7.13 2.49 -34.55
C LYS A 265 8.22 3.45 -34.11
N GLU A 266 8.47 3.58 -32.81
CA GLU A 266 9.38 4.60 -32.27
C GLU A 266 10.75 4.05 -31.83
N ASN A 267 11.02 2.75 -32.05
CA ASN A 267 12.28 2.10 -31.69
C ASN A 267 12.70 2.40 -30.23
N SER A 268 11.74 2.34 -29.31
CA SER A 268 11.93 2.64 -27.89
C SER A 268 11.49 1.46 -27.03
N ASN A 269 12.38 0.98 -26.18
CA ASN A 269 12.11 -0.05 -25.20
C ASN A 269 11.25 0.51 -24.05
N ILE A 270 11.39 1.79 -23.69
CA ILE A 270 10.50 2.48 -22.74
C ILE A 270 9.05 2.43 -23.24
N LYS A 271 8.81 2.74 -24.52
CA LYS A 271 7.47 2.65 -25.11
C LYS A 271 7.00 1.21 -25.23
N MET A 272 7.89 0.31 -25.66
CA MET A 272 7.58 -1.11 -25.85
C MET A 272 7.12 -1.81 -24.56
N ILE A 273 7.67 -1.43 -23.39
CA ILE A 273 7.20 -1.94 -22.09
C ILE A 273 5.89 -1.30 -21.61
N GLY A 274 5.27 -0.42 -22.41
CA GLY A 274 3.92 0.11 -22.21
C GLY A 274 3.82 1.51 -21.61
N PHE A 275 4.87 2.35 -21.69
CA PHE A 275 4.84 3.71 -21.14
C PHE A 275 3.62 4.53 -21.61
N ASP A 276 3.40 4.64 -22.91
CA ASP A 276 2.31 5.46 -23.48
C ASP A 276 0.94 4.93 -23.13
N MET A 277 0.80 3.60 -23.13
CA MET A 277 -0.41 2.94 -22.71
C MET A 277 -0.78 3.37 -21.28
N ILE A 278 0.17 3.28 -20.34
CA ILE A 278 -0.03 3.66 -18.94
C ILE A 278 -0.27 5.16 -18.78
N GLU A 279 0.45 5.99 -19.52
CA GLU A 279 0.28 7.44 -19.49
C GLU A 279 -1.13 7.85 -19.94
N LYS A 280 -1.60 7.30 -21.06
CA LYS A 280 -2.92 7.54 -21.62
C LYS A 280 -4.04 7.15 -20.65
N ILE A 281 -3.98 5.94 -20.09
CA ILE A 281 -5.03 5.47 -19.18
C ILE A 281 -4.98 6.18 -17.83
N SER A 282 -3.80 6.61 -17.37
CA SER A 282 -3.67 7.44 -16.16
C SER A 282 -4.28 8.82 -16.35
N LYS A 283 -3.99 9.50 -17.47
CA LYS A 283 -4.64 10.78 -17.84
C LYS A 283 -6.16 10.64 -17.89
N ARG A 284 -6.67 9.56 -18.48
CA ARG A 284 -8.10 9.27 -18.54
C ARG A 284 -8.69 9.01 -17.14
N LEU A 285 -8.00 8.26 -16.29
CA LEU A 285 -8.41 7.99 -14.91
C LEU A 285 -8.52 9.28 -14.10
N TYR A 286 -7.51 10.15 -14.16
CA TYR A 286 -7.51 11.43 -13.46
C TYR A 286 -8.63 12.34 -13.97
N LYS A 287 -8.84 12.42 -15.29
CA LYS A 287 -9.94 13.17 -15.89
C LYS A 287 -11.31 12.67 -15.42
N ASN A 288 -11.51 11.35 -15.40
CA ASN A 288 -12.80 10.73 -15.08
C ASN A 288 -13.14 10.79 -13.58
N THR A 289 -12.12 10.78 -12.72
CA THR A 289 -12.30 10.79 -11.25
C THR A 289 -12.19 12.19 -10.65
N GLY A 290 -11.57 13.14 -11.35
CA GLY A 290 -11.22 14.45 -10.81
C GLY A 290 -10.09 14.42 -9.78
N LEU A 291 -9.43 13.27 -9.60
CA LEU A 291 -8.29 13.08 -8.71
C LEU A 291 -6.98 13.16 -9.48
N THR A 292 -5.89 13.39 -8.77
CA THR A 292 -4.54 13.53 -9.31
C THR A 292 -3.54 12.69 -8.50
N PRO A 293 -2.30 12.51 -9.00
CA PRO A 293 -1.22 11.88 -8.23
C PRO A 293 -1.00 12.48 -6.83
N LYS A 294 -1.29 13.77 -6.64
CA LYS A 294 -1.12 14.48 -5.36
C LYS A 294 -2.13 14.05 -4.29
N ASP A 295 -3.25 13.48 -4.71
CA ASP A 295 -4.30 13.02 -3.82
C ASP A 295 -4.02 11.62 -3.27
N VAL A 296 -3.06 10.90 -3.83
CA VAL A 296 -2.72 9.50 -3.52
C VAL A 296 -1.68 9.42 -2.41
N GLN A 297 -1.88 8.54 -1.42
CA GLN A 297 -0.90 8.30 -0.34
C GLN A 297 -0.18 6.96 -0.49
N VAL A 298 -0.84 5.96 -1.05
CA VAL A 298 -0.31 4.61 -1.18
C VAL A 298 -0.48 4.10 -2.59
N ILE A 299 0.55 3.41 -3.10
CA ILE A 299 0.54 2.88 -4.45
C ILE A 299 1.03 1.44 -4.43
N GLU A 300 0.33 0.53 -5.09
CA GLU A 300 0.86 -0.78 -5.48
C GLU A 300 1.08 -0.78 -7.00
N LEU A 301 2.35 -0.81 -7.40
CA LEU A 301 2.83 -0.78 -8.78
C LEU A 301 3.21 -2.17 -9.27
N HIS A 302 3.42 -2.28 -10.59
CA HIS A 302 3.92 -3.47 -11.24
C HIS A 302 5.45 -3.48 -11.32
N ASP A 303 6.14 -3.63 -10.19
CA ASP A 303 7.60 -3.70 -10.11
C ASP A 303 8.15 -5.10 -10.48
N CYS A 304 7.80 -5.64 -11.64
CA CYS A 304 8.35 -6.92 -12.11
C CYS A 304 9.90 -6.89 -12.16
N PHE A 305 10.45 -5.71 -12.48
CA PHE A 305 11.85 -5.35 -12.36
C PHE A 305 11.98 -3.90 -11.87
N ALA A 306 13.08 -3.57 -11.18
CA ALA A 306 13.32 -2.21 -10.67
C ALA A 306 13.27 -1.09 -11.74
N PRO A 307 13.75 -1.29 -12.98
CA PRO A 307 13.56 -0.31 -14.06
C PRO A 307 12.10 0.02 -14.36
N ASN A 308 11.21 -0.98 -14.33
CA ASN A 308 9.80 -0.77 -14.61
C ASN A 308 9.15 0.14 -13.58
N GLU A 309 9.51 -0.01 -12.31
CA GLU A 309 9.00 0.85 -11.24
C GLU A 309 9.43 2.32 -11.45
N LEU A 310 10.71 2.58 -11.77
CA LEU A 310 11.21 3.94 -12.02
C LEU A 310 10.47 4.62 -13.18
N ILE A 311 10.38 3.91 -14.31
CA ILE A 311 9.73 4.42 -15.53
C ILE A 311 8.23 4.65 -15.29
N THR A 312 7.60 3.79 -14.49
CA THR A 312 6.18 3.92 -14.13
C THR A 312 5.91 5.18 -13.33
N TYR A 313 6.84 5.67 -12.50
CA TYR A 313 6.64 6.92 -11.75
C TYR A 313 6.28 8.09 -12.68
N GLU A 314 6.94 8.13 -13.84
CA GLU A 314 6.74 9.15 -14.86
C GLU A 314 5.45 8.88 -15.64
N ALA A 315 5.21 7.62 -16.04
CA ALA A 315 4.02 7.24 -16.81
C ALA A 315 2.71 7.52 -16.06
N ILE A 316 2.66 7.30 -14.74
CA ILE A 316 1.48 7.61 -13.93
C ILE A 316 1.43 9.07 -13.46
N GLY A 317 2.45 9.88 -13.80
CA GLY A 317 2.49 11.32 -13.56
C GLY A 317 2.91 11.75 -12.16
N LEU A 318 3.66 10.94 -11.41
CA LEU A 318 4.22 11.35 -10.10
C LEU A 318 5.27 12.46 -10.26
N CYS A 319 5.99 12.44 -11.39
CA CYS A 319 6.99 13.43 -11.76
C CYS A 319 7.02 13.63 -13.29
N PRO A 320 7.65 14.71 -13.79
CA PRO A 320 7.90 14.87 -15.23
C PRO A 320 8.76 13.74 -15.81
N ILE A 321 8.66 13.52 -17.12
CA ILE A 321 9.46 12.52 -17.84
C ILE A 321 10.96 12.80 -17.64
N GLY A 322 11.73 11.74 -17.39
CA GLY A 322 13.15 11.78 -17.06
C GLY A 322 13.48 12.12 -15.61
N LYS A 323 12.49 12.38 -14.74
CA LYS A 323 12.69 12.78 -13.34
C LYS A 323 12.41 11.68 -12.31
N GLY A 324 12.20 10.44 -12.74
CA GLY A 324 11.97 9.30 -11.85
C GLY A 324 13.08 9.08 -10.82
N GLY A 325 14.35 9.37 -11.18
CA GLY A 325 15.48 9.30 -10.26
C GLY A 325 15.39 10.28 -9.08
N GLU A 326 14.78 11.46 -9.27
CA GLU A 326 14.62 12.46 -8.19
C GLU A 326 13.66 11.97 -7.10
N ILE A 327 12.63 11.19 -7.45
CA ILE A 327 11.75 10.55 -6.46
C ILE A 327 12.55 9.61 -5.57
N VAL A 328 13.49 8.85 -6.16
CA VAL A 328 14.34 7.91 -5.42
C VAL A 328 15.32 8.65 -4.52
N ASP A 329 16.00 9.67 -5.03
CA ASP A 329 16.99 10.44 -4.26
C ASP A 329 16.35 11.21 -3.09
N ASN A 330 15.11 11.67 -3.26
CA ASN A 330 14.34 12.36 -2.21
C ASN A 330 13.66 11.41 -1.22
N ASN A 331 13.73 10.08 -1.42
CA ASN A 331 12.95 9.09 -0.68
C ASN A 331 11.43 9.35 -0.74
N ASP A 332 10.94 9.92 -1.84
CA ASP A 332 9.53 10.24 -2.03
C ASP A 332 8.66 8.99 -2.27
N ASN A 333 9.27 7.81 -2.42
CA ASN A 333 8.63 6.51 -2.70
C ASN A 333 8.55 5.56 -1.48
N THR A 334 8.81 6.03 -0.26
CA THR A 334 8.79 5.23 0.98
C THR A 334 8.10 5.96 2.14
N TYR A 335 8.04 5.32 3.31
CA TYR A 335 7.47 5.90 4.53
C TYR A 335 8.20 7.20 4.91
N GLY A 336 7.41 8.26 5.12
CA GLY A 336 7.93 9.61 5.38
C GLY A 336 8.13 10.47 4.13
N GLY A 337 8.10 9.86 2.94
CA GLY A 337 8.07 10.54 1.65
C GLY A 337 6.66 10.96 1.21
N LYS A 338 6.54 11.44 -0.03
CA LYS A 338 5.25 11.84 -0.64
C LYS A 338 4.29 10.67 -0.85
N TRP A 339 4.80 9.53 -1.32
CA TRP A 339 4.02 8.33 -1.59
C TRP A 339 4.67 7.12 -0.94
N VAL A 340 3.87 6.28 -0.31
CA VAL A 340 4.36 4.95 0.08
C VAL A 340 4.08 3.99 -1.07
N ILE A 341 5.14 3.65 -1.80
CA ILE A 341 5.06 2.80 -2.99
C ILE A 341 5.46 1.38 -2.63
N ASN A 342 4.57 0.43 -2.96
CA ASN A 342 4.68 -0.99 -2.69
C ASN A 342 4.92 -1.30 -1.21
N PRO A 343 4.04 -0.87 -0.28
CA PRO A 343 4.17 -1.21 1.14
C PRO A 343 4.15 -2.73 1.38
N SER A 344 3.59 -3.52 0.46
CA SER A 344 3.63 -4.98 0.54
C SER A 344 5.02 -5.61 0.27
N GLY A 345 5.98 -4.81 -0.20
CA GLY A 345 7.27 -5.26 -0.70
C GLY A 345 7.34 -5.46 -2.21
N GLY A 346 6.23 -5.19 -2.93
CA GLY A 346 6.17 -5.24 -4.39
C GLY A 346 6.41 -6.64 -4.95
N LEU A 347 6.30 -6.79 -6.27
CA LEU A 347 6.60 -8.05 -6.95
C LEU A 347 8.05 -8.50 -6.69
N ILE A 348 9.01 -7.55 -6.54
CA ILE A 348 10.42 -7.85 -6.26
C ILE A 348 10.60 -8.72 -5.01
N SER A 349 9.79 -8.51 -3.96
CA SER A 349 9.96 -9.22 -2.68
C SER A 349 8.79 -10.12 -2.32
N LYS A 350 7.56 -9.64 -2.54
CA LYS A 350 6.32 -10.40 -2.30
C LYS A 350 6.27 -11.63 -3.15
N GLY A 351 6.79 -11.53 -4.36
CA GLY A 351 6.69 -12.55 -5.40
C GLY A 351 5.60 -12.23 -6.42
N HIS A 352 5.66 -12.95 -7.54
CA HIS A 352 4.84 -12.66 -8.70
C HIS A 352 4.14 -13.92 -9.28
N PRO A 353 3.14 -14.51 -8.59
CA PRO A 353 2.19 -15.41 -9.23
C PRO A 353 1.35 -14.59 -10.20
N ILE A 354 1.50 -14.86 -11.49
CA ILE A 354 1.11 -13.95 -12.57
C ILE A 354 -0.39 -13.63 -12.51
N GLY A 355 -1.24 -14.65 -12.51
CA GLY A 355 -2.70 -14.49 -12.37
C GLY A 355 -3.14 -13.80 -11.06
N ALA A 356 -2.44 -14.04 -9.95
CA ALA A 356 -2.81 -13.52 -8.63
C ALA A 356 -2.42 -12.06 -8.39
N THR A 357 -1.42 -11.55 -9.11
CA THR A 357 -0.74 -10.29 -8.76
C THR A 357 -1.66 -9.08 -8.75
N GLY A 358 -2.44 -8.88 -9.81
CA GLY A 358 -3.37 -7.76 -9.88
C GLY A 358 -4.44 -7.79 -8.79
N VAL A 359 -4.89 -8.99 -8.39
CA VAL A 359 -5.85 -9.15 -7.28
C VAL A 359 -5.18 -8.89 -5.94
N ALA A 360 -3.95 -9.38 -5.73
CA ALA A 360 -3.19 -9.17 -4.50
C ALA A 360 -2.81 -7.70 -4.25
N GLN A 361 -2.62 -6.90 -5.31
CA GLN A 361 -2.47 -5.45 -5.17
C GLN A 361 -3.76 -4.84 -4.58
N VAL A 362 -4.95 -5.21 -5.07
CA VAL A 362 -6.23 -4.75 -4.51
C VAL A 362 -6.41 -5.18 -3.05
N VAL A 363 -5.94 -6.39 -2.69
CA VAL A 363 -5.94 -6.87 -1.29
C VAL A 363 -5.15 -5.92 -0.39
N GLU A 364 -3.90 -5.59 -0.73
CA GLU A 364 -3.08 -4.68 0.07
C GLU A 364 -3.69 -3.26 0.13
N LEU A 365 -4.12 -2.70 -1.01
CA LEU A 365 -4.69 -1.35 -1.04
C LEU A 365 -5.99 -1.27 -0.22
N SER A 366 -6.83 -2.30 -0.28
CA SER A 366 -8.03 -2.40 0.54
C SER A 366 -7.68 -2.49 2.04
N ASN A 367 -6.63 -3.23 2.40
CA ASN A 367 -6.16 -3.35 3.77
C ASN A 367 -5.59 -2.02 4.30
N GLN A 368 -4.87 -1.28 3.46
CA GLN A 368 -4.31 0.03 3.79
C GLN A 368 -5.42 1.06 4.07
N LEU A 369 -6.40 1.13 3.16
CA LEU A 369 -7.56 2.02 3.32
C LEU A 369 -8.40 1.65 4.55
N ARG A 370 -8.51 0.35 4.87
CA ARG A 370 -9.21 -0.15 6.07
C ARG A 370 -8.39 -0.07 7.36
N GLY A 371 -7.15 0.43 7.32
CA GLY A 371 -6.34 0.63 8.52
C GLY A 371 -5.82 -0.66 9.17
N ARG A 372 -5.65 -1.75 8.41
CA ARG A 372 -5.34 -3.09 8.96
C ARG A 372 -3.99 -3.66 8.51
N CYS A 373 -3.05 -2.81 8.10
CA CYS A 373 -1.73 -3.23 7.64
C CYS A 373 -0.64 -3.32 8.73
N GLY A 374 -1.00 -3.10 10.01
CA GLY A 374 -0.06 -3.21 11.13
C GLY A 374 1.18 -2.31 10.94
N LYS A 375 2.38 -2.89 10.99
CA LYS A 375 3.64 -2.15 10.75
C LYS A 375 3.77 -1.58 9.34
N ARG A 376 3.02 -2.10 8.36
CA ARG A 376 3.01 -1.59 6.99
C ARG A 376 2.00 -0.45 6.80
N GLN A 377 1.22 -0.10 7.81
CA GLN A 377 0.14 0.89 7.67
C GLN A 377 0.67 2.25 7.25
N VAL A 378 0.18 2.75 6.13
CA VAL A 378 0.45 4.11 5.66
C VAL A 378 -0.38 5.10 6.49
N PRO A 379 0.25 6.11 7.11
CA PRO A 379 -0.47 7.14 7.86
C PRO A 379 -1.42 7.92 6.96
N ASN A 380 -2.62 8.25 7.45
CA ASN A 380 -3.61 9.09 6.76
C ASN A 380 -3.95 8.61 5.33
N CYS A 381 -3.94 7.29 5.10
CA CYS A 381 -4.29 6.69 3.81
C CYS A 381 -5.76 6.97 3.46
N ARG A 382 -6.01 7.76 2.41
CA ARG A 382 -7.36 8.16 1.96
C ARG A 382 -7.63 7.74 0.53
N VAL A 383 -6.62 7.86 -0.33
CA VAL A 383 -6.67 7.42 -1.71
C VAL A 383 -5.50 6.49 -1.98
N ALA A 384 -5.82 5.35 -2.58
CA ALA A 384 -4.87 4.33 -2.97
C ALA A 384 -4.89 4.17 -4.49
N MET A 385 -3.72 3.95 -5.10
CA MET A 385 -3.59 3.72 -6.54
C MET A 385 -3.04 2.34 -6.83
N GLN A 386 -3.61 1.67 -7.83
CA GLN A 386 -3.08 0.45 -8.40
C GLN A 386 -2.51 0.72 -9.79
N HIS A 387 -1.40 0.06 -10.11
CA HIS A 387 -0.89 -0.10 -11.47
C HIS A 387 -0.51 -1.58 -11.72
N ASN A 388 -1.04 -2.17 -12.78
CA ASN A 388 -0.73 -3.52 -13.23
C ASN A 388 -0.62 -3.57 -14.76
N ILE A 389 0.44 -4.16 -15.28
CA ILE A 389 0.69 -4.26 -16.72
C ILE A 389 1.13 -5.67 -17.11
N GLY A 390 0.79 -6.11 -18.32
CA GLY A 390 1.27 -7.34 -18.95
C GLY A 390 1.68 -7.09 -20.39
N ILE A 391 2.88 -7.55 -20.77
CA ILE A 391 3.46 -7.35 -22.11
C ILE A 391 2.76 -8.22 -23.16
N GLY A 392 2.73 -7.74 -24.41
CA GLY A 392 1.90 -8.25 -25.50
C GLY A 392 0.51 -7.61 -25.53
N GLY A 393 0.12 -6.93 -24.44
CA GLY A 393 -1.27 -6.93 -24.01
C GLY A 393 -1.74 -5.61 -23.42
N ALA A 394 -1.86 -5.57 -22.09
CA ALA A 394 -2.75 -4.63 -21.42
C ALA A 394 -2.16 -3.99 -20.16
N GLY A 395 -2.54 -2.75 -19.94
CA GLY A 395 -2.24 -1.96 -18.74
C GLY A 395 -3.53 -1.58 -18.03
N ILE A 396 -3.50 -1.60 -16.69
CA ILE A 396 -4.61 -1.22 -15.83
C ILE A 396 -4.13 -0.27 -14.75
N VAL A 397 -4.87 0.83 -14.56
CA VAL A 397 -4.72 1.76 -13.44
C VAL A 397 -6.05 1.97 -12.75
N ALA A 398 -6.03 2.10 -11.42
CA ALA A 398 -7.25 2.28 -10.64
C ALA A 398 -7.01 3.14 -9.39
N LEU A 399 -8.05 3.87 -8.97
CA LEU A 399 -8.08 4.63 -7.73
C LEU A 399 -9.14 4.06 -6.79
N TYR A 400 -8.78 3.96 -5.51
CA TYR A 400 -9.62 3.39 -4.45
C TYR A 400 -9.72 4.35 -3.27
N ARG A 401 -10.86 4.34 -2.58
CA ARG A 401 -11.04 5.01 -1.27
C ARG A 401 -12.09 4.27 -0.45
N LEU A 402 -12.19 4.55 0.85
CA LEU A 402 -13.33 4.05 1.65
C LEU A 402 -14.65 4.63 1.12
N GLY A 403 -15.63 3.75 0.89
CA GLY A 403 -16.91 4.08 0.24
C GLY A 403 -17.93 4.74 1.18
N PHE A 404 -17.92 4.37 2.45
CA PHE A 404 -18.77 4.95 3.49
C PHE A 404 -17.96 5.12 4.76
N GLY A 405 -18.12 6.25 5.44
CA GLY A 405 -17.57 6.43 6.78
C GLY A 405 -16.03 6.45 6.80
N ASN A 406 -15.53 7.67 6.87
CA ASN A 406 -14.16 8.06 7.13
C ASN A 406 -13.11 7.73 6.04
N ILE A 407 -12.78 8.68 5.15
CA ILE A 407 -11.69 9.63 5.52
C ILE A 407 -11.50 9.53 7.01
N GLN A 408 -10.48 8.82 7.49
CA GLN A 408 -9.90 9.32 8.72
C GLN A 408 -9.51 10.77 8.42
N THR A 409 -10.45 11.69 8.60
CA THR A 409 -10.36 12.45 9.80
C THR A 409 -10.04 11.43 10.93
N GLN A 410 -8.73 11.14 11.08
CA GLN A 410 -8.16 11.68 12.27
C GLN A 410 -8.81 13.04 12.35
N LYS A 411 -9.66 13.25 13.34
CA LYS A 411 -9.54 14.55 13.93
C LYS A 411 -8.02 14.69 14.21
N THR A 412 -7.22 15.15 13.23
CA THR A 412 -6.67 16.48 13.32
C THR A 412 -7.83 17.22 13.92
N PHE A 413 -7.77 17.32 15.23
CA PHE A 413 -8.42 18.38 15.92
C PHE A 413 -7.91 19.65 15.22
N ASN A 414 -8.45 19.95 14.03
CA ASN A 414 -8.96 21.25 13.69
C ASN A 414 -10.21 21.43 14.58
N THR A 415 -10.00 21.30 15.89
CA THR A 415 -10.54 22.28 16.79
C THR A 415 -9.60 23.47 16.69
N SER A 416 -9.75 24.25 15.62
CA SER A 416 -10.03 25.66 15.84
C SER A 416 -11.51 25.80 16.27
N SER A 417 -11.90 25.00 17.27
CA SER A 417 -12.91 25.41 18.21
C SER A 417 -12.15 26.34 19.14
N PRO A 418 -12.64 27.57 19.38
CA PRO A 418 -11.99 28.48 20.31
C PRO A 418 -11.78 27.75 21.64
N GLY A 419 -10.52 27.57 22.06
CA GLY A 419 -10.19 26.97 23.35
C GLY A 419 -9.82 25.48 23.40
N THR A 420 -9.35 24.85 22.33
CA THR A 420 -8.74 23.49 22.41
C THR A 420 -7.24 23.55 22.14
N LEU A 421 -6.42 22.97 23.03
CA LEU A 421 -4.96 23.02 22.97
C LEU A 421 -4.41 21.69 22.43
N ARG A 422 -3.32 21.73 21.65
CA ARG A 422 -2.67 20.53 21.06
C ARG A 422 -2.29 19.52 22.14
N THR A 423 -1.91 20.02 23.31
CA THR A 423 -1.51 19.19 24.45
C THR A 423 -2.67 18.63 25.28
N ASP A 424 -3.94 18.84 24.92
CA ASP A 424 -5.07 18.28 25.69
C ASP A 424 -5.02 16.73 25.76
N ALA A 425 -4.60 16.06 24.68
CA ALA A 425 -4.45 14.60 24.64
C ALA A 425 -3.31 14.07 25.54
N LEU A 426 -2.33 14.93 25.86
CA LEU A 426 -1.23 14.59 26.77
C LEU A 426 -1.75 14.21 28.16
N PHE A 427 -2.73 14.95 28.67
CA PHE A 427 -3.17 14.82 30.06
C PHE A 427 -4.02 13.57 30.27
N GLU A 428 -4.76 13.10 29.27
CA GLU A 428 -5.44 11.79 29.33
C GLU A 428 -4.44 10.63 29.31
N GLU A 429 -3.32 10.74 28.59
CA GLU A 429 -2.24 9.74 28.64
C GLU A 429 -1.53 9.74 30.00
N ILE A 430 -1.22 10.93 30.55
CA ILE A 430 -0.65 11.06 31.90
C ILE A 430 -1.59 10.42 32.94
N LYS A 431 -2.89 10.63 32.81
CA LYS A 431 -3.93 10.04 33.68
C LYS A 431 -3.95 8.52 33.61
N LYS A 432 -3.88 7.96 32.40
CA LYS A 432 -3.83 6.52 32.19
C LYS A 432 -2.57 5.92 32.80
N ARG A 433 -1.41 6.50 32.48
CA ARG A 433 -0.11 6.04 32.99
C ARG A 433 0.00 6.15 34.51
N ALA A 434 -0.52 7.21 35.12
CA ALA A 434 -0.53 7.35 36.58
C ALA A 434 -1.33 6.23 37.27
N ARG A 435 -2.37 5.68 36.62
CA ARG A 435 -3.12 4.52 37.14
C ARG A 435 -2.38 3.20 36.95
N GLU A 436 -1.64 3.07 35.86
CA GLU A 436 -0.91 1.84 35.48
C GLU A 436 0.47 1.73 36.16
N GLU A 437 1.05 2.84 36.63
CA GLU A 437 2.39 2.90 37.25
C GLU A 437 2.36 3.40 38.72
N PRO A 438 1.82 2.65 39.69
CA PRO A 438 1.69 3.09 41.08
C PRO A 438 3.04 3.41 41.77
N ASP A 439 4.12 2.73 41.39
CA ASP A 439 5.45 3.00 41.93
C ASP A 439 6.02 4.35 41.45
N THR A 440 5.72 4.74 40.20
CA THR A 440 6.05 6.07 39.69
C THR A 440 5.28 7.14 40.47
N VAL A 441 4.00 6.92 40.76
CA VAL A 441 3.17 7.85 41.56
C VAL A 441 3.76 8.04 42.96
N LYS A 442 4.09 6.94 43.66
CA LYS A 442 4.72 6.98 44.99
C LYS A 442 6.07 7.71 44.96
N LYS A 443 6.88 7.50 43.91
CA LYS A 443 8.18 8.18 43.76
C LYS A 443 8.04 9.69 43.53
N VAL A 444 7.03 10.09 42.74
CA VAL A 444 6.77 11.50 42.47
C VAL A 444 6.22 12.20 43.72
N ASN A 445 5.15 11.69 44.33
CA ASN A 445 4.51 12.21 45.55
C ASN A 445 4.45 13.75 45.60
N ALA A 446 3.86 14.34 44.55
CA ALA A 446 3.73 15.78 44.38
C ALA A 446 2.48 16.11 43.55
N SER A 447 1.96 17.33 43.70
CA SER A 447 0.90 17.85 42.85
C SER A 447 1.35 19.06 42.02
N PHE A 448 0.94 19.09 40.75
CA PHE A 448 1.35 20.07 39.75
C PHE A 448 0.12 20.73 39.14
N ARG A 449 0.20 22.03 38.89
CA ARG A 449 -0.70 22.72 37.96
C ARG A 449 0.06 23.10 36.70
N ILE A 450 -0.40 22.64 35.54
CA ILE A 450 0.17 23.01 34.24
C ILE A 450 -0.79 23.99 33.57
N ASN A 451 -0.39 25.26 33.54
CA ASN A 451 -1.06 26.34 32.83
C ASN A 451 -0.53 26.36 31.39
N VAL A 452 -1.30 25.82 30.45
CA VAL A 452 -0.94 25.81 29.03
C VAL A 452 -1.56 27.02 28.35
N ILE A 453 -0.77 27.75 27.56
CA ILE A 453 -1.19 28.95 26.82
C ILE A 453 -1.10 28.66 25.32
N GLY A 454 -2.24 28.73 24.62
CA GLY A 454 -2.33 28.60 23.16
C GLY A 454 -1.88 29.87 22.44
N ASP A 455 -1.58 29.73 21.15
CA ASP A 455 -1.16 30.86 20.30
C ASP A 455 -2.28 31.91 20.10
N ASP A 456 -3.54 31.50 20.27
CA ASP A 456 -4.74 32.35 20.21
C ASP A 456 -5.08 33.04 21.54
N GLY A 457 -4.22 32.90 22.56
CA GLY A 457 -4.43 33.45 23.91
C GLY A 457 -5.30 32.59 24.82
N THR A 458 -5.78 31.43 24.35
CA THR A 458 -6.53 30.49 25.19
C THR A 458 -5.64 29.92 26.29
N SER A 459 -6.18 29.76 27.51
CA SER A 459 -5.44 29.21 28.64
C SER A 459 -6.22 28.08 29.30
N LYS A 460 -5.56 26.94 29.52
CA LYS A 460 -6.10 25.82 30.31
C LYS A 460 -5.20 25.49 31.48
N LYS A 461 -5.83 25.18 32.61
CA LYS A 461 -5.17 24.79 33.86
C LYS A 461 -5.44 23.31 34.15
N TRP A 462 -4.43 22.49 33.93
CA TRP A 462 -4.48 21.07 34.24
C TRP A 462 -3.86 20.78 35.60
N THR A 463 -4.57 20.03 36.44
CA THR A 463 -4.05 19.58 37.73
C THR A 463 -3.65 18.11 37.63
N ILE A 464 -2.42 17.81 38.05
CA ILE A 464 -1.86 16.46 38.20
C ILE A 464 -1.57 16.28 39.70
N ASP A 465 -2.42 15.58 40.43
CA ASP A 465 -2.23 15.28 41.86
C ASP A 465 -1.84 13.81 42.06
N LEU A 466 -0.55 13.58 42.27
CA LEU A 466 0.05 12.27 42.52
C LEU A 466 0.31 12.03 44.02
N LYS A 467 -0.24 12.87 44.90
CA LYS A 467 -0.20 12.66 46.36
C LYS A 467 -1.36 11.80 46.87
N LYS A 468 -2.42 11.69 46.09
CA LYS A 468 -3.64 10.92 46.42
C LYS A 468 -3.65 9.59 45.66
N PHE A 469 -4.26 8.57 46.26
CA PHE A 469 -4.56 7.31 45.58
C PHE A 469 -6.08 7.06 45.62
N PRO A 470 -6.75 6.86 44.47
CA PRO A 470 -6.21 6.89 43.11
C PRO A 470 -5.69 8.30 42.71
N PRO A 471 -4.66 8.40 41.85
CA PRO A 471 -4.13 9.68 41.40
C PRO A 471 -5.15 10.46 40.57
N PHE A 472 -5.11 11.79 40.67
CA PHE A 472 -6.03 12.67 39.94
C PHE A 472 -5.30 13.41 38.82
N VAL A 473 -5.86 13.37 37.62
CA VAL A 473 -5.42 14.19 36.48
C VAL A 473 -6.66 14.73 35.78
N GLY A 474 -6.78 16.05 35.72
CA GLY A 474 -7.94 16.73 35.16
C GLY A 474 -7.98 18.21 35.51
N ILE A 475 -9.06 18.90 35.17
CA ILE A 475 -9.24 20.34 35.44
C ILE A 475 -9.88 20.52 36.81
N ASN A 476 -9.18 21.19 37.74
CA ASN A 476 -9.74 21.67 39.01
C ASN A 476 -8.89 22.80 39.62
N ASP A 477 -9.45 23.48 40.62
CA ASP A 477 -8.77 24.59 41.32
C ASP A 477 -8.15 24.20 42.67
N SER A 478 -7.84 22.92 42.86
CA SER A 478 -7.22 22.45 44.11
C SER A 478 -5.82 23.06 44.34
N LYS A 479 -5.38 23.20 45.61
CA LYS A 479 -4.02 23.68 45.89
C LYS A 479 -2.98 22.65 45.45
N VAL A 480 -2.00 23.11 44.67
CA VAL A 480 -0.89 22.29 44.17
C VAL A 480 0.44 22.67 44.81
N ASP A 481 1.43 21.78 44.73
CA ASP A 481 2.77 22.05 45.27
C ASP A 481 3.60 22.99 44.37
N CYS A 482 3.37 22.92 43.06
CA CYS A 482 3.99 23.81 42.08
C CYS A 482 3.07 24.04 40.88
N GLU A 483 3.15 25.25 40.34
CA GLU A 483 2.50 25.66 39.10
C GLU A 483 3.57 25.87 38.02
N VAL A 484 3.29 25.39 36.82
CA VAL A 484 4.13 25.52 35.65
C VAL A 484 3.31 26.19 34.55
N THR A 485 3.84 27.26 33.98
CA THR A 485 3.22 27.94 32.84
C THR A 485 4.10 27.79 31.61
N ILE A 486 3.53 27.31 30.52
CA ILE A 486 4.23 26.99 29.27
C ILE A 486 3.32 27.22 28.06
N LYS A 487 3.88 27.61 26.91
CA LYS A 487 3.11 27.68 25.67
C LYS A 487 2.80 26.28 25.16
N ASP A 488 1.67 26.12 24.48
CA ASP A 488 1.23 24.83 23.94
C ASP A 488 2.28 24.21 22.99
N ASN A 489 2.85 25.00 22.08
CA ASN A 489 3.93 24.56 21.19
C ASN A 489 5.22 24.17 21.94
N ASP A 490 5.59 24.92 22.98
CA ASP A 490 6.78 24.62 23.78
C ASP A 490 6.58 23.33 24.58
N LEU A 491 5.37 23.07 25.07
CA LEU A 491 5.04 21.82 25.75
C LEU A 491 5.05 20.62 24.80
N VAL A 492 4.59 20.78 23.55
CA VAL A 492 4.72 19.74 22.49
C VAL A 492 6.20 19.42 22.20
N THR A 493 7.06 20.43 22.07
CA THR A 493 8.50 20.20 21.87
C THR A 493 9.16 19.52 23.07
N LEU A 494 8.68 19.80 24.29
CA LEU A 494 9.18 19.17 25.51
C LEU A 494 8.84 17.68 25.57
N VAL A 495 7.59 17.31 25.31
CA VAL A 495 7.13 15.92 25.40
C VAL A 495 7.52 15.06 24.20
N SER A 496 7.85 15.68 23.06
CA SER A 496 8.48 14.99 21.91
C SER A 496 9.98 14.73 22.08
N GLY A 497 10.59 15.26 23.16
CA GLY A 497 12.01 15.08 23.45
C GLY A 497 12.95 16.04 22.70
N ASN A 498 12.40 17.02 21.98
CA ASN A 498 13.17 18.04 21.24
C ASN A 498 13.56 19.24 22.13
N LEU A 499 12.99 19.34 23.33
CA LEU A 499 13.32 20.35 24.34
C LEU A 499 13.35 19.69 25.73
N THR A 500 14.42 19.90 26.49
CA THR A 500 14.44 19.41 27.88
C THR A 500 13.78 20.41 28.83
N PRO A 501 13.21 19.99 29.98
CA PRO A 501 12.65 20.92 30.96
C PRO A 501 13.65 21.98 31.44
N ASP A 502 14.93 21.62 31.61
CA ASP A 502 15.97 22.56 32.03
C ASP A 502 16.23 23.62 30.94
N GLN A 503 16.29 23.22 29.67
CA GLN A 503 16.39 24.14 28.54
C GLN A 503 15.16 25.04 28.42
N ALA A 504 13.95 24.49 28.60
CA ALA A 504 12.70 25.26 28.53
C ALA A 504 12.65 26.35 29.62
N PHE A 505 13.10 26.02 30.83
CA PHE A 505 13.18 26.98 31.94
C PHE A 505 14.25 28.05 31.69
N MET A 506 15.48 27.64 31.32
CA MET A 506 16.59 28.56 31.07
C MET A 506 16.35 29.50 29.89
N GLN A 507 15.61 29.06 28.86
CA GLN A 507 15.22 29.88 27.71
C GLN A 507 14.00 30.77 27.98
N GLY A 508 13.44 30.76 29.20
CA GLY A 508 12.26 31.54 29.56
C GLY A 508 10.94 31.05 28.94
N LYS A 509 10.94 29.87 28.28
CA LYS A 509 9.77 29.23 27.66
C LYS A 509 8.85 28.55 28.67
N MET A 510 9.39 28.20 29.84
CA MET A 510 8.67 27.61 30.96
C MET A 510 8.89 28.43 32.23
N LYS A 511 7.81 28.82 32.90
CA LYS A 511 7.85 29.49 34.21
C LYS A 511 7.38 28.54 35.29
N ILE A 512 8.10 28.45 36.41
CA ILE A 512 7.75 27.60 37.55
C ILE A 512 7.50 28.51 38.77
N LYS A 513 6.42 28.24 39.50
CA LYS A 513 6.08 28.89 40.77
C LYS A 513 5.77 27.83 41.82
N GLY A 514 6.28 27.97 43.04
CA GLY A 514 6.07 27.01 44.14
C GLY A 514 7.31 26.21 44.48
N ASN A 515 7.14 24.97 44.97
CA ASN A 515 8.26 24.17 45.46
C ASN A 515 9.12 23.62 44.31
N MET A 516 10.32 24.19 44.12
CA MET A 516 11.23 23.83 43.04
C MET A 516 11.72 22.36 43.10
N ALA A 517 11.96 21.82 44.30
CA ALA A 517 12.37 20.42 44.44
C ALA A 517 11.28 19.45 43.96
N LYS A 518 10.00 19.80 44.18
CA LYS A 518 8.86 19.05 43.63
C LYS A 518 8.69 19.28 42.14
N ALA A 519 8.90 20.50 41.64
CA ALA A 519 8.84 20.81 40.21
C ALA A 519 9.82 19.97 39.37
N LEU A 520 11.02 19.69 39.88
CA LEU A 520 12.01 18.83 39.20
C LEU A 520 11.52 17.38 39.00
N LYS A 521 10.54 16.92 39.78
CA LYS A 521 9.94 15.59 39.60
C LYS A 521 8.96 15.53 38.43
N LEU A 522 8.55 16.69 37.89
CA LEU A 522 7.67 16.75 36.71
C LEU A 522 8.30 16.07 35.49
N LYS A 523 9.64 16.07 35.37
CA LYS A 523 10.36 15.35 34.31
C LYS A 523 10.07 13.85 34.27
N THR A 524 9.78 13.26 35.43
CA THR A 524 9.41 11.84 35.52
C THR A 524 8.00 11.61 34.98
N VAL A 525 7.10 12.57 35.15
CA VAL A 525 5.74 12.53 34.61
C VAL A 525 5.77 12.77 33.10
N LEU A 526 6.55 13.75 32.63
CA LEU A 526 6.67 14.16 31.23
C LEU A 526 7.76 13.44 30.43
N ASP A 527 8.25 12.30 30.89
CA ASP A 527 9.32 11.53 30.21
C ASP A 527 8.90 11.11 28.79
N PRO A 528 9.50 11.66 27.72
CA PRO A 528 9.15 11.37 26.33
C PRO A 528 9.24 9.89 25.97
N LYS A 529 10.16 9.15 26.58
CA LYS A 529 10.34 7.71 26.31
C LYS A 529 9.17 6.87 26.83
N LYS A 530 8.37 7.43 27.74
CA LYS A 530 7.25 6.74 28.40
C LYS A 530 5.89 7.25 27.95
N LEU A 531 5.82 8.38 27.26
CA LEU A 531 4.57 8.92 26.71
C LEU A 531 4.36 8.34 25.32
N ARG A 532 3.26 7.59 25.12
CA ARG A 532 2.92 6.96 23.84
C ARG A 532 1.95 7.79 22.99
N ALA A 533 1.45 8.90 23.52
CA ALA A 533 0.61 9.83 22.80
C ALA A 533 1.41 10.49 21.66
N LYS A 534 0.98 10.28 20.41
CA LYS A 534 1.45 11.06 19.26
C LYS A 534 0.75 12.42 19.34
N LEU A 535 1.45 13.42 19.88
CA LEU A 535 1.01 14.82 19.89
C LEU A 535 1.38 15.52 18.59
#